data_AF-A0A485JGB5-F1
#
_entry.id   AF-A0A485JGB5-F1
#
_cell.length_a   1.000
_cell.length_b   1.000
_cell.length_c   1.000
_cell.angle_alpha   90.00
_cell.angle_beta   90.00
_cell.angle_gamma   90.00
#
_symmetry.space_group_name_H-M   'P 1'
#
loop_
_entity.id
_entity.type
_entity.pdbx_description
1 polymer ?
#
loop_
_entity_poly.entity_id
_entity_poly.type
_entity_poly.pdbx_seq_one_letter_code
_entity_poly.pdbx_strand_id
1 'polypeptide(L)'
;MIHSILVILALLVLAPLLSWLPLSAMAALLLMVAWNMSEAHKVVDLLRHAPKDDIIVMLLCMSLTVLFDMVIAISVGIVLASLLFMRRIARMTRLAPVVVDVPDDVLVLRVIGPLFFAAAEGLFTDLESRLKANGL
;
A
#
# COMPACT_ATOMS: atom_id res chain seq x y z
N MET A 1 -3.22 29.20 -15.64
CA MET A 1 -4.34 29.99 -16.19
C MET A 1 -4.36 29.99 -17.72
N ILE A 2 -3.23 30.25 -18.40
CA ILE A 2 -3.17 30.29 -19.88
C ILE A 2 -3.64 28.98 -20.54
N HIS A 3 -3.22 27.82 -20.03
CA HIS A 3 -3.70 26.52 -20.56
C HIS A 3 -5.21 26.33 -20.45
N SER A 4 -5.82 26.69 -19.32
CA SER A 4 -7.26 26.56 -19.12
C SER A 4 -8.06 27.47 -20.06
N ILE A 5 -7.59 28.70 -20.26
CA ILE A 5 -8.20 29.66 -21.20
C ILE A 5 -8.06 29.15 -22.65
N LEU A 6 -6.88 28.64 -23.01
CA LEU A 6 -6.63 28.08 -24.35
C LEU A 6 -7.52 26.86 -24.61
N VAL A 7 -7.65 25.93 -23.66
CA VAL A 7 -8.54 24.77 -23.78
C VAL A 7 -10.00 25.20 -23.95
N ILE A 8 -10.48 26.15 -23.14
CA ILE A 8 -11.86 26.67 -23.27
C ILE A 8 -12.08 27.32 -24.64
N LEU A 9 -11.15 28.17 -25.08
CA LEU A 9 -11.25 28.86 -26.36
C LEU A 9 -11.17 27.89 -27.54
N ALA A 10 -10.27 26.90 -27.47
CA ALA A 10 -10.17 25.83 -28.44
C ALA A 10 -11.45 24.98 -28.49
N LEU A 11 -12.03 24.61 -27.34
CA LEU A 11 -13.30 23.88 -27.30
C LEU A 11 -14.44 24.70 -27.93
N LEU A 12 -14.56 25.99 -27.63
CA LEU A 12 -15.62 26.85 -28.20
C LEU A 12 -15.49 27.03 -29.71
N VAL A 13 -14.27 27.19 -30.23
CA VAL A 13 -14.03 27.41 -31.67
C VAL A 13 -14.04 26.09 -32.46
N LEU A 14 -13.47 25.01 -31.92
CA LEU A 14 -13.35 23.72 -32.61
C LEU A 14 -14.54 22.78 -32.33
N ALA A 15 -15.45 23.09 -31.41
CA ALA A 15 -16.69 22.33 -31.17
C ALA A 15 -17.41 21.88 -32.45
N PRO A 16 -17.65 22.72 -33.48
CA PRO A 16 -18.30 22.27 -34.71
C PRO A 16 -17.48 21.23 -35.49
N LEU A 17 -16.14 21.31 -35.49
CA LEU A 17 -15.27 20.31 -36.12
C LEU A 17 -15.25 18.99 -35.34
N LEU A 18 -15.35 19.02 -34.01
CA LEU A 18 -15.41 17.81 -33.18
C LEU A 18 -16.64 16.93 -33.50
N SER A 19 -17.71 17.50 -34.06
CA SER A 19 -18.90 16.73 -34.46
C SER A 19 -18.62 15.73 -35.60
N TRP A 20 -17.56 15.95 -36.38
CA TRP A 20 -17.19 15.08 -37.51
C TRP A 20 -16.15 14.03 -37.12
N LEU A 21 -15.78 13.97 -35.84
CA LEU A 21 -14.70 13.12 -35.36
C LEU A 21 -15.18 11.66 -35.33
N PRO A 22 -14.56 10.76 -36.11
CA PRO A 22 -15.01 9.38 -36.19
C PRO A 22 -14.80 8.67 -34.85
N LEU A 23 -15.81 7.89 -34.42
CA LEU A 23 -15.75 7.11 -33.18
C LEU A 23 -14.58 6.12 -33.14
N SER A 24 -14.14 5.63 -34.30
CA SER A 24 -12.97 4.75 -34.42
C SER A 24 -11.66 5.45 -34.01
N ALA A 25 -11.49 6.73 -34.34
CA ALA A 25 -10.32 7.50 -33.91
C ALA A 25 -10.33 7.74 -32.40
N MET A 26 -11.50 7.95 -31.80
CA MET A 26 -11.64 8.09 -30.35
C MET A 26 -11.33 6.80 -29.60
N ALA A 27 -11.74 5.65 -30.12
CA ALA A 27 -11.39 4.35 -29.53
C ALA A 27 -9.86 4.13 -29.55
N ALA A 28 -9.19 4.45 -30.66
CA ALA A 28 -7.74 4.37 -30.75
C ALA A 28 -7.04 5.31 -29.75
N LEU A 29 -7.54 6.54 -29.59
CA LEU A 29 -7.02 7.49 -28.61
C LEU A 29 -7.18 6.96 -27.18
N LEU A 30 -8.35 6.42 -26.82
CA LEU A 30 -8.59 5.88 -25.48
C LEU A 30 -7.69 4.68 -25.18
N LEU A 31 -7.44 3.80 -26.16
CA LEU A 31 -6.48 2.70 -26.00
C LEU A 31 -5.06 3.21 -25.76
N MET A 32 -4.61 4.24 -26.48
CA MET A 32 -3.29 4.83 -26.28
C MET A 32 -3.16 5.48 -24.90
N VAL A 33 -4.19 6.20 -24.46
CA VAL A 33 -4.24 6.82 -23.13
C VAL A 33 -4.25 5.74 -22.03
N ALA A 34 -5.09 4.70 -22.18
CA ALA A 34 -5.13 3.58 -21.25
C ALA A 34 -3.78 2.85 -21.18
N TRP A 35 -3.12 2.63 -22.31
CA TRP A 35 -1.78 2.02 -22.35
C TRP A 35 -0.73 2.86 -21.63
N ASN A 36 -0.76 4.18 -21.85
CA ASN A 36 0.16 5.11 -21.20
C ASN A 36 -0.09 5.22 -19.68
N MET A 37 -1.36 5.27 -19.27
CA MET A 37 -1.75 5.37 -17.85
C MET A 37 -1.57 4.06 -17.08
N SER A 38 -1.76 2.91 -17.72
CA SER A 38 -1.65 1.61 -17.05
C SER A 38 -0.25 1.31 -16.56
N GLU A 39 0.78 1.98 -17.10
CA GLU A 39 2.20 1.80 -16.75
C GLU A 39 2.55 0.32 -16.48
N ALA A 40 2.14 -0.58 -17.39
CA ALA A 40 2.13 -2.03 -17.14
C ALA A 40 3.49 -2.58 -16.70
N HIS A 41 4.58 -1.95 -17.16
CA HIS A 41 5.94 -2.26 -16.74
C HIS A 41 6.16 -2.11 -15.24
N LYS A 42 5.61 -1.06 -14.60
CA LYS A 42 5.69 -0.89 -13.14
C LYS A 42 4.87 -1.96 -12.42
N VAL A 43 3.67 -2.28 -12.89
CA VAL A 43 2.85 -3.34 -12.29
C VAL A 43 3.60 -4.68 -12.29
N VAL A 44 4.25 -5.02 -13.41
CA VAL A 44 5.07 -6.24 -13.51
C VAL A 44 6.29 -6.18 -12.59
N ASP A 45 6.94 -5.02 -12.48
CA ASP A 45 8.09 -4.83 -11.59
C ASP A 45 7.71 -4.98 -10.11
N LEU A 46 6.59 -4.37 -9.71
CA LEU A 46 5.97 -4.56 -8.40
C LEU A 46 5.65 -6.03 -8.14
N LEU A 47 5.09 -6.74 -9.12
CA LEU A 47 4.76 -8.16 -8.97
C LEU A 47 6.00 -9.05 -8.73
N ARG A 48 7.17 -8.63 -9.22
CA ARG A 48 8.43 -9.37 -9.06
C ARG A 48 9.19 -9.03 -7.79
N HIS A 49 9.19 -7.76 -7.39
CA HIS A 49 10.07 -7.26 -6.33
C HIS A 49 9.34 -6.87 -5.04
N ALA A 50 8.03 -6.65 -5.05
CA ALA A 50 7.32 -6.20 -3.87
C ALA A 50 7.07 -7.33 -2.85
N PRO A 51 6.88 -6.99 -1.56
CA PRO A 51 6.43 -7.94 -0.55
C PRO A 51 5.11 -8.60 -0.94
N LYS A 52 4.94 -9.89 -0.60
CA LYS A 52 3.73 -10.67 -0.91
C LYS A 52 2.43 -9.98 -0.44
N ASP A 53 2.49 -9.35 0.74
CA ASP A 53 1.38 -8.60 1.33
C ASP A 53 0.89 -7.47 0.39
N ASP A 54 1.83 -6.72 -0.20
CA ASP A 54 1.54 -5.56 -1.03
C ASP A 54 1.04 -5.98 -2.43
N ILE A 55 1.55 -7.12 -2.95
CA ILE A 55 1.08 -7.73 -4.21
C ILE A 55 -0.38 -8.16 -4.12
N ILE A 56 -0.78 -8.77 -3.00
CA ILE A 56 -2.16 -9.22 -2.79
C ILE A 56 -3.12 -8.04 -2.82
N VAL A 57 -2.77 -6.93 -2.14
CA VAL A 57 -3.62 -5.72 -2.15
C VAL A 57 -3.74 -5.12 -3.54
N MET A 58 -2.64 -5.05 -4.29
CA MET A 58 -2.66 -4.56 -5.67
C MET A 58 -3.58 -5.41 -6.56
N LEU A 59 -3.41 -6.73 -6.57
CA LEU A 59 -4.22 -7.63 -7.39
C LEU A 59 -5.69 -7.58 -7.00
N LEU A 60 -5.96 -7.54 -5.69
CA LEU A 60 -7.32 -7.43 -5.18
C LEU A 60 -7.97 -6.11 -5.62
N CYS A 61 -7.30 -4.97 -5.40
CA CYS A 61 -7.79 -3.65 -5.80
C CYS A 61 -8.05 -3.58 -7.31
N MET A 62 -7.10 -4.05 -8.12
CA MET A 62 -7.25 -4.10 -9.58
C MET A 62 -8.43 -4.99 -10.01
N SER A 63 -8.59 -6.16 -9.38
CA SER A 63 -9.71 -7.07 -9.68
C SER A 63 -11.05 -6.47 -9.28
N LEU A 64 -11.13 -5.83 -8.12
CA LEU A 64 -12.35 -5.17 -7.66
C LEU A 64 -12.76 -4.00 -8.57
N THR A 65 -11.80 -3.23 -9.07
CA THR A 65 -12.04 -2.14 -10.01
C THR A 65 -12.67 -2.62 -11.33
N VAL A 66 -12.24 -3.79 -11.82
CA VAL A 66 -12.74 -4.35 -13.09
C VAL A 66 -14.08 -5.06 -12.91
N LEU A 67 -14.28 -5.74 -11.77
CA LEU A 67 -15.46 -6.58 -11.53
C LEU A 67 -16.64 -5.83 -10.88
N PHE A 68 -16.37 -4.80 -10.09
CA PHE A 68 -17.39 -4.10 -9.30
C PHE A 68 -17.45 -2.61 -9.64
N ASP A 69 -16.66 -1.79 -8.94
CA ASP A 69 -16.64 -0.33 -9.09
C ASP A 69 -15.37 0.26 -8.46
N MET A 70 -14.92 1.40 -9.00
CA MET A 70 -13.75 2.15 -8.51
C MET A 70 -13.89 2.55 -7.04
N VAL A 71 -15.07 2.98 -6.59
CA VAL A 71 -15.30 3.45 -5.22
C VAL A 71 -15.15 2.31 -4.22
N ILE A 72 -15.72 1.14 -4.53
CA ILE A 72 -15.60 -0.07 -3.70
C ILE A 72 -14.14 -0.51 -3.64
N ALA A 73 -13.46 -0.56 -4.79
CA ALA A 73 -12.06 -0.97 -4.88
C ALA A 73 -11.13 -0.09 -4.03
N ILE A 74 -11.27 1.24 -4.15
CA ILE A 74 -10.47 2.20 -3.38
C ILE A 74 -10.76 2.05 -1.87
N SER A 75 -12.02 1.92 -1.49
CA SER A 75 -12.41 1.80 -0.08
C SER A 75 -11.80 0.56 0.58
N VAL A 76 -11.92 -0.60 -0.07
CA VAL A 76 -11.34 -1.87 0.41
C VAL A 76 -9.81 -1.81 0.39
N GLY A 77 -9.21 -1.25 -0.67
CA GLY A 77 -7.77 -1.11 -0.82
C GLY A 77 -7.14 -0.28 0.30
N ILE A 78 -7.74 0.85 0.67
CA ILE A 78 -7.25 1.71 1.75
C ILE A 78 -7.31 0.98 3.10
N VAL A 79 -8.40 0.28 3.39
CA VAL A 79 -8.54 -0.47 4.65
C VAL A 79 -7.46 -1.55 4.75
N LEU A 80 -7.28 -2.35 3.70
CA LEU A 80 -6.26 -3.40 3.69
C LEU A 80 -4.84 -2.86 3.77
N ALA A 81 -4.53 -1.79 3.02
CA ALA A 81 -3.24 -1.13 3.09
C ALA A 81 -2.93 -0.61 4.50
N SER A 82 -3.93 -0.03 5.17
CA SER A 82 -3.80 0.46 6.55
C SER A 82 -3.53 -0.67 7.55
N LEU A 83 -4.22 -1.81 7.42
CA LEU A 83 -4.01 -2.98 8.27
C LEU A 83 -2.63 -3.61 8.05
N LEU A 84 -2.19 -3.75 6.79
CA LEU A 84 -0.86 -4.27 6.48
C LEU A 84 0.24 -3.35 6.98
N PHE A 85 0.05 -2.04 6.84
CA PHE A 85 0.96 -1.05 7.38
C PHE A 85 1.07 -1.16 8.91
N MET A 86 -0.06 -1.25 9.61
CA MET A 86 -0.09 -1.46 11.06
C MET A 86 0.62 -2.76 11.46
N ARG A 87 0.38 -3.86 10.74
CA ARG A 87 1.08 -5.14 10.96
C ARG A 87 2.58 -5.04 10.71
N ARG A 88 3.01 -4.30 9.69
CA ARG A 88 4.43 -4.07 9.38
C ARG A 88 5.11 -3.29 10.51
N ILE A 89 4.46 -2.26 11.03
CA ILE A 89 4.96 -1.48 12.18
C ILE A 89 5.03 -2.34 13.44
N ALA A 90 3.98 -3.09 13.76
CA ALA A 90 3.95 -3.96 14.94
C ALA A 90 5.10 -4.97 14.95
N ARG A 91 5.46 -5.53 13.78
CA ARG A 91 6.59 -6.46 13.63
C ARG A 91 7.98 -5.81 13.74
N MET A 92 8.08 -4.48 13.72
CA MET A 92 9.36 -3.80 13.98
C MET A 92 9.70 -3.75 15.47
N THR A 93 8.70 -3.89 16.34
CA THR A 93 8.90 -3.87 17.79
C THR A 93 9.54 -5.17 18.25
N ARG A 94 10.73 -5.09 18.85
CA ARG A 94 11.52 -6.24 19.29
C ARG A 94 12.15 -6.01 20.66
N LEU A 95 12.35 -7.11 21.38
CA LEU A 95 13.15 -7.14 22.61
C LEU A 95 14.62 -7.39 22.24
N ALA A 96 15.50 -6.50 22.68
CA ALA A 96 16.94 -6.67 22.57
C ALA A 96 17.53 -6.93 23.96
N PRO A 97 18.30 -8.01 24.16
CA PRO A 97 18.99 -8.24 25.43
C PRO A 97 20.03 -7.13 25.65
N VAL A 98 20.10 -6.63 26.87
CA VAL A 98 21.16 -5.70 27.28
C VAL A 98 22.10 -6.46 28.19
N VAL A 99 23.37 -6.57 27.77
CA VAL A 99 24.41 -7.17 28.59
C VAL A 99 24.82 -6.13 29.64
N VAL A 100 24.28 -6.28 30.84
CA VAL A 100 24.64 -5.53 32.04
C VAL A 100 25.00 -6.54 33.12
N ASP A 101 25.92 -6.16 34.01
CA ASP A 101 26.29 -6.98 35.17
C ASP A 101 25.16 -6.86 36.20
N VAL A 102 24.29 -7.88 36.24
CA VAL A 102 23.11 -7.96 37.08
C VAL A 102 23.12 -9.32 37.78
N PRO A 103 22.57 -9.44 39.00
CA PRO A 103 22.46 -10.73 39.68
C PRO A 103 21.75 -11.78 38.82
N ASP A 104 22.06 -13.07 39.01
CA ASP A 104 21.54 -14.19 38.20
C ASP A 104 20.00 -14.29 38.15
N ASP A 105 19.29 -13.57 39.04
CA ASP A 105 17.83 -13.50 39.16
C ASP A 105 17.19 -12.35 38.35
N VAL A 106 17.97 -11.54 37.62
CA VAL A 106 17.48 -10.32 36.96
C VAL A 106 17.74 -10.33 35.45
N LEU A 107 16.66 -10.42 34.66
CA LEU A 107 16.70 -10.33 33.20
C LEU A 107 16.45 -8.89 32.71
N VAL A 108 17.44 -8.26 32.07
CA VAL A 108 17.32 -6.90 31.52
C VAL A 108 17.09 -6.93 30.00
N LEU A 109 15.91 -6.49 29.57
CA LEU A 109 15.50 -6.42 28.17
C LEU A 109 15.20 -4.97 27.78
N ARG A 110 15.69 -4.54 26.61
CA ARG A 110 15.36 -3.25 26.00
C ARG A 110 14.33 -3.42 24.90
N VAL A 111 13.23 -2.68 24.98
CA VAL A 111 12.22 -2.62 23.91
C VAL A 111 12.70 -1.64 22.83
N ILE A 112 12.78 -2.10 21.59
CA ILE A 112 13.15 -1.28 20.43
C ILE A 112 11.97 -1.27 19.47
N GLY A 113 11.43 -0.09 19.19
CA GLY A 113 10.31 0.10 18.27
C GLY A 113 9.07 0.72 18.94
N PRO A 114 8.02 1.00 18.16
CA PRO A 114 6.79 1.61 18.65
C PRO A 114 5.99 0.60 19.48
N LEU A 115 5.75 0.92 20.75
CA LEU A 115 4.92 0.12 21.65
C LEU A 115 3.49 0.66 21.64
N PHE A 116 2.58 -0.10 21.02
CA PHE A 116 1.14 0.17 21.00
C PHE A 116 0.40 -1.15 21.12
N PHE A 117 -0.93 -1.11 21.29
CA PHE A 117 -1.74 -2.28 21.61
C PHE A 117 -1.47 -3.50 20.71
N ALA A 118 -1.37 -3.32 19.39
CA ALA A 118 -1.14 -4.43 18.47
C ALA A 118 0.30 -5.01 18.53
N ALA A 119 1.28 -4.26 19.04
CA ALA A 119 2.66 -4.73 19.23
C ALA A 119 2.88 -5.31 20.64
N ALA A 120 2.11 -4.85 21.63
CA ALA A 120 2.28 -5.22 23.03
C ALA A 120 2.03 -6.71 23.26
N GLU A 121 0.95 -7.26 22.69
CA GLU A 121 0.56 -8.66 22.89
C GLU A 121 1.66 -9.64 22.42
N GLY A 122 2.20 -9.41 21.22
CA GLY A 122 3.31 -10.23 20.70
C GLY A 122 4.60 -10.10 21.52
N LEU A 123 4.86 -8.92 22.08
CA LEU A 123 6.02 -8.67 22.94
C LEU A 123 5.89 -9.38 24.30
N PHE A 124 4.69 -9.38 24.90
CA PHE A 124 4.43 -10.10 26.15
C PHE A 124 4.56 -11.61 25.98
N THR A 125 4.07 -12.18 24.87
CA THR A 125 4.26 -13.61 24.58
C THR A 125 5.73 -13.98 24.43
N ASP A 126 6.53 -13.16 23.73
CA ASP A 126 7.97 -13.38 23.60
C ASP A 126 8.67 -13.30 24.97
N LEU A 127 8.27 -12.35 25.81
CA LEU A 127 8.80 -12.17 27.17
C LEU A 127 8.48 -13.37 28.08
N GLU A 128 7.23 -13.85 28.10
CA GLU A 128 6.84 -15.03 28.89
C GLU A 128 7.61 -16.29 28.47
N SER A 129 7.80 -16.48 27.15
CA SER A 129 8.58 -17.60 26.64
C SER A 129 10.05 -17.56 27.10
N ARG A 130 10.64 -16.36 27.20
CA ARG A 130 12.01 -16.16 27.67
C ARG A 130 12.15 -16.31 29.19
N LEU A 131 11.13 -15.94 29.96
CA LEU A 131 11.10 -16.20 31.40
C LEU A 131 11.09 -17.70 31.69
N LYS A 132 10.16 -18.44 31.05
CA LYS A 132 10.09 -19.92 31.16
C LYS A 132 11.38 -20.61 30.74
N ALA A 133 12.07 -20.10 29.70
CA ALA A 133 13.33 -20.69 29.23
C ALA A 133 14.52 -20.45 30.19
N ASN A 134 14.49 -19.39 31.00
CA ASN A 134 15.55 -19.08 31.97
C ASN A 134 15.23 -19.55 33.40
N GLY A 135 14.13 -20.29 33.60
CA GLY A 135 13.81 -20.90 34.88
C GLY A 135 13.27 -19.95 35.96
N LEU A 136 12.74 -18.79 35.54
CA LEU A 136 12.03 -17.82 36.38
C LEU A 136 10.51 -17.95 36.22
#